data_AF-A0A349UPK5-F1
#
_entry.id   AF-A0A349UPK5-F1
#
_cell.length_a   1.000
_cell.length_b   1.000
_cell.length_c   1.000
_cell.angle_alpha   90.00
_cell.angle_beta   90.00
_cell.angle_gamma   90.00
#
_symmetry.space_group_name_H-M   'P 1'
#
loop_
_entity.id
_entity.type
_entity.pdbx_description
1 polymer ?
#
loop_
_entity_poly.entity_id
_entity_poly.type
_entity_poly.pdbx_seq_one_letter_code
_entity_poly.pdbx_strand_id
1 'polypeptide(L)' 'MGFKLVATSGTHDLLAGAGVRVRRIDKLAEGRPNIGDLVTNREVDLL' A
#
# COMPACT_ATOMS: atom_id res chain seq x y z
N MET A 1 4.02 15.13 11.23
CA MET A 1 2.79 14.83 10.47
C MET A 1 3.19 14.27 9.13
N GLY A 2 3.02 12.96 8.92
CA GLY A 2 3.38 12.34 7.65
C GLY A 2 2.86 10.92 7.60
N PHE A 3 1.88 10.68 6.72
CA PHE A 3 1.38 9.34 6.46
C PHE A 3 2.42 8.53 5.68
N LYS A 4 2.53 7.24 6.00
CA LYS A 4 3.25 6.29 5.16
C LYS A 4 2.26 5.76 4.14
N LEU A 5 2.53 5.96 2.85
CA LEU A 5 1.65 5.53 1.79
C LEU A 5 1.89 4.06 1.45
N VAL A 6 0.80 3.32 1.26
CA VAL A 6 0.79 1.96 0.69
C VAL A 6 -0.12 1.95 -0.52
N ALA A 7 0.28 1.28 -1.60
CA ALA A 7 -0.49 1.21 -2.83
C ALA A 7 -0.29 -0.12 -3.55
N THR A 8 -1.30 -0.56 -4.30
CA THR A 8 -1.19 -1.73 -5.18
C THR A 8 -0.38 -1.39 -6.43
N SER A 9 0.08 -2.40 -7.16
CA SER A 9 1.06 -2.29 -8.25
C SER A 9 0.90 -1.07 -9.16
N GLY A 10 -0.25 -0.90 -9.83
CA GLY A 10 -0.44 0.21 -10.78
C GLY A 10 -0.33 1.59 -10.16
N THR A 11 -0.94 1.81 -8.98
CA THR A 11 -0.89 3.09 -8.28
C THR A 11 0.49 3.33 -7.66
N HIS A 12 1.13 2.28 -7.15
CA HIS A 12 2.50 2.34 -6.65
C HIS A 12 3.45 2.84 -7.75
N ASP A 13 3.37 2.25 -8.95
CA ASP A 13 4.30 2.58 -10.03
C ASP A 13 4.11 4.03 -10.51
N LEU A 14 2.86 4.51 -10.56
CA LEU A 14 2.54 5.90 -10.89
C LEU A 14 3.10 6.87 -9.84
N LEU A 15 2.88 6.60 -8.55
CA LEU A 15 3.34 7.46 -7.46
C LEU A 15 4.87 7.44 -7.30
N ALA A 16 5.47 6.25 -7.37
CA ALA A 16 6.92 6.08 -7.32
C ALA A 16 7.61 6.76 -8.51
N GLY A 17 7.02 6.66 -9.71
CA GLY A 17 7.49 7.37 -10.90
C GLY A 17 7.42 8.89 -10.77
N ALA A 18 6.51 9.42 -9.96
CA ALA A 18 6.43 10.84 -9.60
C ALA A 18 7.35 11.25 -8.43
N GLY A 19 8.18 10.33 -7.93
CA GLY A 19 9.10 10.58 -6.81
C GLY A 19 8.44 10.53 -5.42
N VAL A 20 7.19 10.05 -5.33
CA VAL A 20 6.48 9.92 -4.06
C VAL A 20 6.92 8.62 -3.37
N ARG A 21 7.30 8.71 -2.08
CA ARG A 21 7.62 7.53 -1.28
C ARG A 21 6.34 6.76 -0.94
N VAL A 22 6.18 5.59 -1.55
CA VAL A 22 5.06 4.68 -1.37
C VAL A 22 5.57 3.24 -1.28
N ARG A 23 4.95 2.41 -0.44
CA ARG A 23 5.24 0.97 -0.33
C ARG A 23 4.25 0.18 -1.18
N ARG A 24 4.74 -0.74 -2.00
CA ARG A 24 3.89 -1.67 -2.75
C ARG A 24 3.24 -2.69 -1.80
N ILE A 25 1.97 -3.00 -2.02
CA ILE A 25 1.23 -4.07 -1.35
C ILE A 25 0.45 -4.90 -2.37
N ASP A 26 0.26 -6.19 -2.11
CA ASP A 26 -0.53 -7.06 -2.98
C ASP A 26 -2.03 -6.82 -2.79
N LYS A 27 -2.81 -7.07 -3.85
CA LYS A 27 -4.26 -7.20 -3.71
C LYS A 27 -4.60 -8.49 -2.97
N LEU A 28 -5.83 -8.56 -2.46
CA LEU A 28 -6.34 -9.71 -1.71
C LEU A 28 -6.17 -11.05 -2.45
N ALA A 29 -6.28 -11.04 -3.79
CA ALA A 29 -6.15 -12.22 -4.64
C ALA A 29 -4.73 -12.51 -5.16
N GLU A 30 -3.77 -11.61 -4.91
CA GLU A 30 -2.43 -11.65 -5.54
C GLU A 30 -1.37 -12.28 -4.64
N GLY A 31 -1.53 -12.27 -3.31
CA GLY A 31 -0.51 -12.82 -2.42
C GLY A 31 -0.62 -12.34 -0.97
N ARG A 32 0.47 -12.50 -0.21
CA ARG A 32 0.65 -11.95 1.14
C ARG A 32 2.06 -11.37 1.28
N PRO A 33 2.24 -10.26 2.01
CA PRO A 33 1.19 -9.48 2.68
C PRO A 33 0.32 -8.69 1.69
N ASN A 34 -1.00 -8.72 1.89
CA ASN A 34 -1.97 -7.96 1.11
C ASN A 34 -2.71 -6.91 1.96
N ILE A 35 -3.58 -6.12 1.31
CA ILE A 35 -4.37 -5.09 2.00
C ILE A 35 -5.22 -5.63 3.17
N GLY A 36 -5.72 -6.87 3.06
CA GLY A 36 -6.50 -7.52 4.13
C GLY A 36 -5.64 -7.83 5.35
N ASP A 37 -4.38 -8.24 5.16
CA ASP A 37 -3.44 -8.44 6.27
C ASP A 37 -3.19 -7.12 7.00
N LEU A 38 -2.97 -6.02 6.27
CA LEU A 38 -2.72 -4.70 6.88
C LEU A 38 -3.90 -4.18 7.70
N VAL A 39 -5.13 -4.33 7.18
CA VAL A 39 -6.35 -3.92 7.89
C VAL A 39 -6.55 -4.77 9.14
N THR A 40 -6.38 -6.09 9.02
CA THR A 40 -6.54 -7.03 10.16
C THR A 40 -5.51 -6.76 11.25
N ASN A 41 -4.27 -6.45 10.88
CA ASN A 41 -3.19 -6.11 11.80
C ASN A 41 -3.26 -4.69 12.36
N ARG A 42 -4.25 -3.87 11.95
CA ARG A 42 -4.37 -2.46 12.32
C ARG A 42 -3.14 -1.63 11.94
N GLU A 43 -2.54 -1.95 10.80
CA GLU A 43 -1.41 -1.22 10.20
C GLU A 43 -1.86 -0.08 9.28
N VAL A 44 -3.17 0.11 9.09
CA VAL A 44 -3.78 1.18 8.28
C VAL A 44 -4.70 2.02 9.14
N ASP A 45 -4.41 3.32 9.20
CA ASP A 45 -5.21 4.30 9.92
C ASP A 45 -6.24 5.01 9.02
N LEU A 46 -6.04 4.98 7.69
CA LEU A 46 -6.87 5.66 6.70
C LEU A 46 -6.88 4.89 5.35
N LEU A 47 -8.07 4.73 4.76
CA LEU A 47 -8.31 4.11 3.44
C LEU A 47 -8.95 5.11 2.47
#